data_AF-A0A417JRS6-F1
#
_entry.id   AF-A0A417JRS6-F1
#
_cell.length_a   1.000
_cell.length_b   1.000
_cell.length_c   1.000
_cell.angle_alpha   90.00
_cell.angle_beta   90.00
_cell.angle_gamma   90.00
#
_symmetry.space_group_name_H-M   'P 1'
#
loop_
_entity.id
_entity.type
_entity.pdbx_description
1 polymer ?
#
loop_
_entity_poly.entity_id
_entity_poly.type
_entity_poly.pdbx_seq_one_letter_code
_entity_poly.pdbx_strand_id
1 'polypeptide(L)'
;MISELQNIFNNREIAIGIWVAFVAIISIFTKPVKQFLKSVIPILFCRKFVIFYIVFLFYLGLVICLLYDIGFWSIALLKDTIFWVIFVELPLFIKTIQKAKDNHFFIELIKDNLAIAAIIEFVINFWTLSLVIEIIIVPIIVFICLLYVLAVREQKYLKVKQFFDWMFVIIGLFCIINTGKHLYDNPMAFFNLSTLQEFLLPLLLLLLNLPVIYGLALYNTYEQVFIRVKGEKDEIIKMKWSIIKFSGVYLSKITAIRNNLQYTTIISLTDNDMKENLKKLENRLSMRIGDNYMKRANYYIIGCIIGFLISIFGIIICNSQVSLKDIITFNFTLNIPRIKEIITYICSTGVVFSFCFFIYSCGFRKKKNEEISQVKKYALHSLLYLIKRQYDRLQEFPPIDKPKELFAKYITNVYELKIECDKDIVSFENLFTSREFYVIKQLHRSVSEVISNIGIDETEIKQYNEEQFNSYYLKKESNAPQNEQINVFIHEIQKGIEEYSEQIKLCVEEFKHYF
;
A
#
# COMPACT_ATOMS: atom_id res chain seq x y z
N MET A 1 21.60 32.32 -26.22
CA MET A 1 21.30 30.88 -26.06
C MET A 1 21.64 30.32 -24.67
N ILE A 2 22.90 30.11 -24.27
CA ILE A 2 23.22 29.62 -22.89
C ILE A 2 22.83 30.64 -21.82
N SER A 3 23.08 31.93 -22.07
CA SER A 3 22.70 33.04 -21.17
C SER A 3 21.19 33.23 -21.03
N GLU A 4 20.40 32.91 -22.07
CA GLU A 4 18.93 32.96 -22.02
C GLU A 4 18.33 31.76 -21.30
N LEU A 5 18.96 30.57 -21.43
CA LEU A 5 18.60 29.38 -20.67
C LEU A 5 18.88 29.54 -19.17
N GLN A 6 19.96 30.24 -18.80
CA GLN A 6 20.32 30.53 -17.40
C GLN A 6 19.34 31.47 -16.68
N ASN A 7 18.49 32.19 -17.42
CA ASN A 7 17.43 33.02 -16.81
C ASN A 7 16.20 32.21 -16.37
N ILE A 8 16.04 30.97 -16.87
CA ILE A 8 14.87 30.13 -16.62
C ILE A 8 15.27 28.86 -15.84
N PHE A 9 16.41 28.27 -16.20
CA PHE A 9 16.90 27.02 -15.65
C PHE A 9 18.19 27.22 -14.87
N ASN A 10 18.31 26.49 -13.77
CA ASN A 10 19.51 26.50 -12.96
C ASN A 10 20.64 25.70 -13.62
N ASN A 11 21.91 26.00 -13.31
CA ASN A 11 23.07 25.35 -13.92
C ASN A 11 23.02 23.82 -13.83
N ARG A 12 22.46 23.28 -12.74
CA ARG A 12 22.24 21.84 -12.57
C ARG A 12 21.19 21.29 -13.54
N GLU A 13 20.06 21.96 -13.68
CA GLU A 13 18.98 21.56 -14.60
C GLU A 13 19.47 21.57 -16.04
N ILE A 14 20.29 22.57 -16.40
CA ILE A 14 20.95 22.65 -17.71
C ILE A 14 21.92 21.48 -17.90
N ALA A 15 22.75 21.16 -16.90
CA ALA A 15 23.69 20.04 -16.96
C ALA A 15 22.97 18.69 -17.10
N ILE A 16 21.91 18.46 -16.32
CA ILE A 16 21.06 17.26 -16.42
C ILE A 16 20.41 17.20 -17.81
N GLY A 17 19.85 18.31 -18.29
CA GLY A 17 19.22 18.40 -19.61
C GLY A 17 20.19 18.06 -20.76
N ILE A 18 21.43 18.54 -20.69
CA ILE A 18 22.49 18.21 -21.67
C ILE A 18 22.77 16.70 -21.67
N TRP A 19 22.94 16.08 -20.50
CA TRP A 19 23.18 14.64 -20.41
C TRP A 19 21.98 13.80 -20.84
N VAL A 20 20.76 14.19 -20.47
CA VAL A 20 19.53 13.52 -20.91
C VAL A 20 19.38 13.60 -22.42
N ALA A 21 19.64 14.77 -23.03
CA ALA A 21 19.62 14.92 -24.48
C ALA A 21 20.68 14.03 -25.15
N PHE A 22 21.90 14.01 -24.62
CA PHE A 22 22.99 13.17 -25.14
C PHE A 22 22.64 11.68 -25.07
N VAL A 23 22.15 11.20 -23.91
CA VAL A 23 21.70 9.81 -23.73
C VAL A 23 20.51 9.48 -24.62
N ALA A 24 19.54 10.38 -24.76
CA ALA A 24 18.37 10.18 -25.62
C ALA A 24 18.78 10.06 -27.09
N ILE A 25 19.68 10.93 -27.58
CA ILE A 25 20.23 10.87 -28.94
C ILE A 25 20.91 9.53 -29.17
N ILE A 26 21.81 9.10 -28.27
CA ILE A 26 22.48 7.78 -28.37
C ILE A 26 21.46 6.63 -28.33
N SER A 27 20.49 6.72 -27.42
CA SER A 27 19.48 5.68 -27.21
C SER A 27 18.58 5.48 -28.43
N ILE A 28 18.23 6.56 -29.15
CA ILE A 28 17.45 6.50 -30.39
C ILE A 28 18.15 5.65 -31.46
N PHE A 29 19.48 5.54 -31.46
CA PHE A 29 20.21 4.70 -32.42
C PHE A 29 20.29 3.21 -32.03
N THR A 30 19.89 2.84 -30.81
CA THR A 30 19.95 1.44 -30.36
C THR A 30 18.70 0.64 -30.74
N LYS A 31 18.90 -0.58 -31.27
CA LYS A 31 17.82 -1.52 -31.61
C LYS A 31 16.82 -1.81 -30.46
N PRO A 32 17.26 -2.08 -29.21
CA PRO A 32 16.32 -2.39 -28.12
C PRO A 32 15.39 -1.23 -27.76
N VAL A 33 15.88 0.02 -27.80
CA VAL A 33 15.05 1.20 -27.51
C VAL A 33 14.04 1.45 -28.62
N LYS A 34 14.42 1.30 -29.90
CA LYS A 34 13.47 1.38 -31.02
C LYS A 34 12.36 0.33 -30.89
N GLN A 35 12.70 -0.89 -30.49
CA GLN A 35 11.72 -1.96 -30.32
C GLN A 35 10.81 -1.72 -29.10
N PHE A 36 11.34 -1.19 -28.00
CA PHE A 36 10.59 -0.77 -26.83
C PHE A 36 9.63 0.38 -27.16
N LEU A 37 10.09 1.43 -27.85
CA LEU A 37 9.22 2.54 -28.27
C LEU A 37 8.10 2.05 -29.20
N LYS A 38 8.40 1.15 -30.14
CA LYS A 38 7.40 0.59 -31.06
C LYS A 38 6.34 -0.24 -30.34
N SER A 39 6.67 -0.94 -29.25
CA SER A 39 5.71 -1.74 -28.48
C SER A 39 4.94 -0.90 -27.44
N VAL A 40 5.57 0.11 -26.84
CA VAL A 40 5.03 0.86 -25.71
C VAL A 40 4.21 2.07 -26.14
N ILE A 41 4.58 2.78 -27.21
CA ILE A 41 3.82 3.95 -27.71
C ILE A 41 2.36 3.59 -28.04
N PRO A 42 2.04 2.48 -28.76
CA PRO A 42 0.65 2.12 -29.04
C PRO A 42 -0.15 1.79 -27.77
N ILE A 43 0.51 1.25 -26.75
CA ILE A 43 -0.13 0.87 -25.48
C ILE A 43 -0.40 2.13 -24.64
N LEU A 44 0.56 3.05 -24.55
CA LEU A 44 0.41 4.35 -23.87
C LEU A 44 -0.69 5.22 -24.49
N PHE A 45 -0.82 5.21 -25.82
CA PHE A 45 -1.82 5.99 -26.56
C PHE A 45 -3.09 5.21 -26.91
N CYS A 46 -3.39 4.12 -26.19
CA CYS A 46 -4.68 3.44 -26.34
C CYS A 46 -5.83 4.40 -25.99
N ARG A 47 -6.97 4.27 -26.71
CA ARG A 47 -8.14 5.17 -26.60
C ARG A 47 -8.60 5.43 -25.15
N LYS A 48 -8.47 4.44 -24.27
CA LYS A 48 -8.81 4.55 -22.83
C LYS A 48 -7.83 5.43 -22.05
N PHE A 49 -6.52 5.30 -22.30
CA PHE A 49 -5.48 6.14 -21.69
C PHE A 49 -5.54 7.58 -22.21
N VAL A 50 -5.83 7.77 -23.49
CA VAL A 50 -6.01 9.12 -24.06
C VAL A 50 -7.15 9.87 -23.38
N ILE A 51 -8.31 9.23 -23.18
CA ILE A 51 -9.44 9.83 -22.45
C ILE A 51 -9.02 10.18 -21.01
N PHE A 52 -8.29 9.29 -20.34
CA PHE A 52 -7.78 9.56 -19.00
C PHE A 52 -6.83 10.76 -18.96
N TYR A 53 -5.88 10.88 -19.90
CA TYR A 53 -4.97 12.03 -19.98
C TYR A 53 -5.71 13.34 -20.24
N ILE A 54 -6.77 13.32 -21.06
CA ILE A 54 -7.60 14.52 -21.30
C ILE A 54 -8.30 14.95 -20.01
N VAL A 55 -8.90 14.01 -19.28
CA VAL A 55 -9.57 14.30 -17.99
C VAL A 55 -8.57 14.82 -16.96
N PHE A 56 -7.38 14.20 -16.89
CA PHE A 56 -6.30 14.66 -16.02
C PHE A 56 -5.83 16.07 -16.38
N LEU A 57 -5.53 16.36 -17.65
CA LEU A 57 -5.05 17.67 -18.07
C LEU A 57 -6.11 18.76 -17.83
N PHE A 58 -7.39 18.45 -18.07
CA PHE A 58 -8.48 19.35 -17.75
C PHE A 58 -8.56 19.64 -16.24
N TYR A 59 -8.50 18.61 -15.40
CA TYR A 59 -8.51 18.77 -13.95
C TYR A 59 -7.27 19.54 -13.45
N LEU A 60 -6.09 19.22 -13.96
CA LEU A 60 -4.85 19.92 -13.65
C LEU A 60 -4.94 21.40 -14.03
N GLY A 61 -5.54 21.71 -15.19
CA GLY A 61 -5.82 23.09 -15.60
C GLY A 61 -6.72 23.82 -14.61
N LEU A 62 -7.81 23.18 -14.15
CA LEU A 62 -8.68 23.75 -13.11
C LEU A 62 -7.94 23.96 -11.79
N VAL A 63 -7.11 23.01 -11.38
CA VAL A 63 -6.27 23.13 -10.18
C VAL A 63 -5.32 24.32 -10.33
N ILE A 64 -4.59 24.44 -11.43
CA ILE A 64 -3.66 25.56 -11.67
C ILE A 64 -4.41 26.90 -11.67
N CYS A 65 -5.58 27.00 -12.30
CA CYS A 65 -6.41 28.22 -12.23
C CYS A 65 -6.81 28.55 -10.79
N LEU A 66 -7.24 27.56 -10.01
CA LEU A 66 -7.57 27.76 -8.59
C LEU A 66 -6.36 28.24 -7.78
N LEU A 67 -5.17 27.65 -7.98
CA LEU A 67 -3.96 28.13 -7.29
C LEU A 67 -3.53 29.52 -7.76
N TYR A 68 -3.76 29.86 -9.03
CA TYR A 68 -3.48 31.18 -9.58
C TYR A 68 -4.39 32.25 -8.96
N ASP A 69 -5.70 31.97 -8.85
CA ASP A 69 -6.67 32.87 -8.21
C ASP A 69 -6.37 33.08 -6.71
N ILE A 70 -5.85 32.04 -6.04
CA ILE A 70 -5.41 32.11 -4.63
C ILE A 70 -4.08 32.89 -4.48
N GLY A 71 -3.40 33.20 -5.58
CA GLY A 71 -2.09 33.87 -5.60
C GLY A 71 -0.92 32.96 -5.17
N PHE A 72 -1.14 31.64 -5.13
CA PHE A 72 -0.08 30.67 -4.85
C PHE A 72 0.71 30.32 -6.10
N TRP A 73 0.04 30.14 -7.25
CA TRP A 73 0.70 29.78 -8.50
C TRP A 73 0.96 31.01 -9.36
N SER A 74 2.15 31.10 -9.92
CA SER A 74 2.56 32.13 -10.88
C SER A 74 3.25 31.47 -12.08
N ILE A 75 3.41 32.22 -13.17
CA ILE A 75 4.05 31.68 -14.38
C ILE A 75 5.49 31.19 -14.14
N ALA A 76 6.15 31.69 -13.09
CA ALA A 76 7.48 31.23 -12.68
C ALA A 76 7.50 29.74 -12.28
N LEU A 77 6.39 29.24 -11.71
CA LEU A 77 6.22 27.85 -11.25
C LEU A 77 5.76 26.89 -12.35
N LEU A 78 5.56 27.38 -13.58
CA LEU A 78 5.12 26.56 -14.71
C LEU A 78 6.13 25.45 -15.01
N LYS A 79 7.43 25.77 -14.95
CA LYS A 79 8.49 24.78 -15.17
C LYS A 79 8.41 23.66 -14.14
N ASP A 80 8.25 24.00 -12.87
CA ASP A 80 8.23 23.04 -11.76
C ASP A 80 6.98 22.17 -11.83
N THR A 81 5.86 22.75 -12.26
CA THR A 81 4.61 22.02 -12.54
C THR A 81 4.79 20.98 -13.65
N ILE A 82 5.48 21.33 -14.75
CA ILE A 82 5.77 20.40 -15.86
C ILE A 82 6.69 19.27 -15.38
N PHE A 83 7.75 19.60 -14.66
CA PHE A 83 8.65 18.60 -14.07
C PHE A 83 7.88 17.66 -13.14
N TRP A 84 7.01 18.20 -12.29
CA TRP A 84 6.19 17.41 -11.38
C TRP A 84 5.28 16.42 -12.12
N VAL A 85 4.60 16.85 -13.20
CA VAL A 85 3.75 15.95 -13.99
C VAL A 85 4.55 14.79 -14.57
N ILE A 86 5.74 15.06 -15.11
CA ILE A 86 6.56 14.03 -15.79
C ILE A 86 7.19 13.07 -14.78
N PHE A 87 7.78 13.59 -13.70
CA PHE A 87 8.63 12.81 -12.80
C PHE A 87 7.92 12.27 -11.57
N VAL A 88 6.80 12.88 -11.17
CA VAL A 88 6.02 12.45 -10.01
C VAL A 88 4.71 11.82 -10.46
N GLU A 89 3.88 12.55 -11.20
CA GLU A 89 2.51 12.13 -11.49
C GLU A 89 2.42 10.92 -12.44
N LEU A 90 3.20 10.91 -13.52
CA LEU A 90 3.19 9.78 -14.48
C LEU A 90 3.62 8.45 -13.84
N PRO A 91 4.76 8.36 -13.10
CA PRO A 91 5.10 7.15 -12.35
C PRO A 91 4.03 6.74 -11.35
N LEU A 92 3.36 7.72 -10.75
CA LEU A 92 2.33 7.51 -9.75
C LEU A 92 1.05 6.90 -10.37
N PHE A 93 0.67 7.30 -11.58
CA PHE A 93 -0.38 6.62 -12.34
C PHE A 93 -0.04 5.16 -12.63
N ILE A 94 1.19 4.87 -13.07
CA ILE A 94 1.64 3.50 -13.34
C ILE A 94 1.58 2.67 -12.05
N LYS A 95 2.12 3.20 -10.94
CA LYS A 95 2.09 2.55 -9.62
C LYS A 95 0.64 2.30 -9.18
N THR A 96 -0.27 3.24 -9.43
CA THR A 96 -1.69 3.14 -9.10
C THR A 96 -2.38 2.05 -9.89
N ILE A 97 -2.18 1.98 -11.21
CA ILE A 97 -2.79 0.95 -12.05
C ILE A 97 -2.35 -0.46 -11.63
N GLN A 98 -1.07 -0.61 -11.23
CA GLN A 98 -0.50 -1.90 -10.84
C GLN A 98 -0.84 -2.32 -9.40
N LYS A 99 -0.84 -1.37 -8.46
CA LYS A 99 -0.81 -1.67 -7.02
C LYS A 99 -1.97 -1.09 -6.22
N ALA A 100 -2.84 -0.26 -6.80
CA ALA A 100 -3.98 0.29 -6.05
C ALA A 100 -4.98 -0.83 -5.73
N LYS A 101 -4.89 -1.32 -4.49
CA LYS A 101 -5.84 -2.29 -3.94
C LYS A 101 -6.70 -1.64 -2.87
N ASP A 102 -6.09 -0.94 -1.91
CA ASP A 102 -6.79 -0.47 -0.71
C ASP A 102 -6.36 0.95 -0.30
N ASN A 103 -7.07 1.55 0.66
CA ASN A 103 -6.76 2.89 1.18
C ASN A 103 -5.34 3.01 1.74
N HIS A 104 -4.73 1.90 2.18
CA HIS A 104 -3.31 1.85 2.60
C HIS A 104 -2.38 2.31 1.48
N PHE A 105 -2.68 1.96 0.23
CA PHE A 105 -1.89 2.34 -0.93
C PHE A 105 -1.74 3.86 -1.04
N PHE A 106 -2.81 4.61 -0.80
CA PHE A 106 -2.78 6.07 -0.88
C PHE A 106 -1.98 6.71 0.27
N ILE A 107 -2.08 6.14 1.47
CA ILE A 107 -1.29 6.61 2.63
C ILE A 107 0.21 6.36 2.40
N GLU A 108 0.56 5.18 1.88
CA GLU A 108 1.93 4.82 1.53
C GLU A 108 2.46 5.69 0.38
N LEU A 109 1.61 5.96 -0.61
CA LEU A 109 1.93 6.84 -1.74
C LEU A 109 2.16 8.30 -1.32
N ILE A 110 1.38 8.83 -0.37
CA ILE A 110 1.64 10.15 0.21
C ILE A 110 2.98 10.14 0.96
N LYS A 111 3.25 9.12 1.79
CA LYS A 111 4.51 9.01 2.54
C LYS A 111 5.75 8.91 1.65
N ASP A 112 5.71 8.04 0.65
CA ASP A 112 6.82 7.79 -0.26
C ASP A 112 7.15 9.05 -1.08
N ASN A 113 6.13 9.74 -1.59
CA ASN A 113 6.33 10.91 -2.44
C ASN A 113 6.65 12.18 -1.62
N LEU A 114 6.19 12.30 -0.38
CA LEU A 114 6.55 13.41 0.51
C LEU A 114 8.05 13.47 0.80
N ALA A 115 8.64 12.32 1.15
CA ALA A 115 10.06 12.25 1.45
C ALA A 115 10.91 12.52 0.20
N ILE A 116 10.51 11.93 -0.94
CA ILE A 116 11.26 12.06 -2.19
C ILE A 116 11.14 13.48 -2.78
N ALA A 117 9.93 14.06 -2.81
CA ALA A 117 9.73 15.42 -3.33
C ALA A 117 10.48 16.46 -2.50
N ALA A 118 10.39 16.39 -1.16
CA ALA A 118 11.10 17.31 -0.28
C ALA A 118 12.62 17.20 -0.41
N ILE A 119 13.16 15.99 -0.60
CA ILE A 119 14.61 15.79 -0.81
C ILE A 119 15.04 16.29 -2.20
N ILE A 120 14.29 15.96 -3.25
CA ILE A 120 14.63 16.34 -4.63
C ILE A 120 14.60 17.86 -4.81
N GLU A 121 13.54 18.51 -4.35
CA GLU A 121 13.36 19.95 -4.47
C GLU A 121 14.41 20.72 -3.64
N PHE A 122 14.70 20.22 -2.44
CA PHE A 122 15.74 20.78 -1.59
C PHE A 122 17.14 20.60 -2.17
N VAL A 123 17.47 19.42 -2.72
CA VAL A 123 18.79 19.17 -3.29
C VAL A 123 18.99 19.95 -4.59
N ILE A 124 17.98 20.02 -5.47
CA ILE A 124 18.08 20.67 -6.78
C ILE A 124 18.19 22.19 -6.65
N ASN A 125 17.46 22.82 -5.72
CA ASN A 125 17.39 24.28 -5.64
C ASN A 125 18.42 24.92 -4.70
N PHE A 126 18.92 24.20 -3.70
CA PHE A 126 19.71 24.83 -2.63
C PHE A 126 21.21 24.96 -2.93
N TRP A 127 21.75 24.11 -3.82
CA TRP A 127 23.16 24.14 -4.18
C TRP A 127 23.30 24.00 -5.69
N THR A 128 23.52 25.10 -6.41
CA THR A 128 23.92 24.99 -7.81
C THR A 128 25.31 25.52 -8.02
N LEU A 129 26.17 24.62 -8.48
CA LEU A 129 27.57 24.92 -8.76
C LEU A 129 27.68 25.61 -10.11
N SER A 130 28.90 26.00 -10.48
CA SER A 130 29.14 26.49 -11.83
C SER A 130 28.78 25.41 -12.85
N LEU A 131 28.26 25.84 -14.00
CA LEU A 131 27.77 24.94 -15.05
C LEU A 131 28.79 23.84 -15.42
N VAL A 132 30.07 24.19 -15.49
CA VAL A 132 31.16 23.25 -15.82
C VAL A 132 31.30 22.17 -14.74
N ILE A 133 31.20 22.53 -13.47
CA ILE A 133 31.30 21.57 -12.36
C ILE A 133 30.05 20.66 -12.34
N GLU A 134 28.86 21.22 -12.57
CA GLU A 134 27.62 20.43 -12.65
C GLU A 134 27.65 19.40 -13.79
N ILE A 135 28.19 19.77 -14.97
CA ILE A 135 28.33 18.84 -16.10
C ILE A 135 29.21 17.63 -15.75
N ILE A 136 30.25 17.82 -14.92
CA ILE A 136 31.15 16.75 -14.48
C ILE A 136 30.53 15.93 -13.36
N ILE A 137 29.80 16.56 -12.42
CA ILE A 137 29.28 15.87 -11.24
C ILE A 137 28.08 14.98 -11.55
N VAL A 138 27.22 15.39 -12.49
CA VAL A 138 26.02 14.64 -12.90
C VAL A 138 26.34 13.18 -13.32
N PRO A 139 27.29 12.90 -14.24
CA PRO A 139 27.60 11.53 -14.63
C PRO A 139 28.25 10.72 -13.50
N ILE A 140 29.00 11.36 -12.59
CA ILE A 140 29.57 10.71 -11.40
C ILE A 140 28.45 10.24 -10.47
N ILE A 141 27.44 11.09 -10.22
CA ILE A 141 26.26 10.74 -9.41
C ILE A 141 25.49 9.60 -10.07
N VAL A 142 25.25 9.65 -11.39
CA VAL A 142 24.58 8.58 -12.13
C VAL A 142 25.34 7.26 -12.01
N PHE A 143 26.67 7.29 -12.13
CA PHE A 143 27.51 6.11 -11.97
C PHE A 143 27.44 5.52 -10.56
N ILE A 144 27.47 6.37 -9.52
CA ILE A 144 27.29 5.94 -8.12
C ILE A 144 25.91 5.30 -7.91
N CYS A 145 24.84 5.92 -8.44
CA CYS A 145 23.49 5.36 -8.36
C CYS A 145 23.38 4.00 -9.07
N LEU A 146 24.02 3.82 -10.22
CA LEU A 146 24.05 2.53 -10.92
C LEU A 146 24.74 1.45 -10.09
N LEU A 147 25.89 1.77 -9.48
CA LEU A 147 26.59 0.84 -8.59
C LEU A 147 25.75 0.47 -7.37
N TYR A 148 25.05 1.44 -6.78
CA TYR A 148 24.14 1.20 -5.67
C TYR A 148 22.99 0.25 -6.06
N VAL A 149 22.33 0.50 -7.20
CA VAL A 149 21.22 -0.35 -7.69
C VAL A 149 21.70 -1.79 -7.95
N LEU A 150 22.90 -1.97 -8.51
CA LEU A 150 23.50 -3.29 -8.69
C LEU A 150 23.79 -3.97 -7.34
N ALA A 151 24.30 -3.22 -6.35
CA ALA A 151 24.59 -3.74 -5.02
C ALA A 151 23.32 -4.16 -4.25
N VAL A 152 22.18 -3.51 -4.51
CA VAL A 152 20.88 -3.86 -3.91
C VAL A 152 20.32 -5.16 -4.50
N ARG A 153 20.63 -5.48 -5.77
CA ARG A 153 19.98 -6.56 -6.51
C ARG A 153 20.53 -7.95 -6.19
N GLU A 154 21.81 -8.05 -5.82
CA GLU A 154 22.45 -9.31 -5.47
C GLU A 154 22.86 -9.36 -4.01
N GLN A 155 22.47 -10.42 -3.29
CA GLN A 155 22.85 -10.64 -1.89
C GLN A 155 24.38 -10.68 -1.69
N LYS A 156 25.15 -10.98 -2.74
CA LYS A 156 26.63 -11.01 -2.74
C LYS A 156 27.27 -9.65 -2.40
N TYR A 157 26.60 -8.54 -2.68
CA TYR A 157 27.14 -7.18 -2.51
C TYR A 157 26.57 -6.43 -1.29
N LEU A 158 26.08 -7.16 -0.28
CA LEU A 158 25.46 -6.57 0.92
C LEU A 158 26.37 -5.54 1.63
N LYS A 159 27.69 -5.78 1.66
CA LYS A 159 28.68 -4.84 2.24
C LYS A 159 28.81 -3.53 1.45
N VAL A 160 28.72 -3.61 0.11
CA VAL A 160 28.78 -2.43 -0.76
C VAL A 160 27.50 -1.61 -0.63
N LYS A 161 26.36 -2.28 -0.50
CA LYS A 161 25.08 -1.63 -0.18
C LYS A 161 25.18 -0.84 1.14
N GLN A 162 25.67 -1.48 2.21
CA GLN A 162 25.84 -0.82 3.52
C GLN A 162 26.76 0.40 3.45
N PHE A 163 27.82 0.36 2.64
CA PHE A 163 28.70 1.52 2.42
C PHE A 163 27.96 2.70 1.79
N PHE A 164 27.19 2.45 0.72
CA PHE A 164 26.39 3.49 0.07
C PHE A 164 25.27 4.01 0.96
N ASP A 165 24.61 3.13 1.72
CA ASP A 165 23.59 3.54 2.71
C ASP A 165 24.19 4.50 3.75
N TRP A 166 25.38 4.19 4.27
CA TRP A 166 26.08 5.05 5.23
C TRP A 166 26.52 6.38 4.60
N MET A 167 27.03 6.35 3.37
CA MET A 167 27.39 7.54 2.61
C MET A 167 26.17 8.46 2.38
N PHE A 168 25.02 7.91 1.96
CA PHE A 168 23.79 8.68 1.79
C PHE A 168 23.27 9.26 3.10
N VAL A 169 23.40 8.52 4.21
CA VAL A 169 23.06 9.04 5.54
C VAL A 169 23.93 10.24 5.90
N ILE A 170 25.25 10.19 5.69
CA ILE A 170 26.13 11.34 5.94
C ILE A 170 25.76 12.53 5.07
N ILE A 171 25.52 12.32 3.77
CA ILE A 171 25.12 13.38 2.86
C ILE A 171 23.80 14.01 3.34
N GLY A 172 22.82 13.19 3.72
CA GLY A 172 21.55 13.65 4.29
C GLY A 172 21.73 14.44 5.59
N LEU A 173 22.60 13.99 6.49
CA LEU A 173 22.87 14.63 7.77
C LEU A 173 23.63 15.97 7.59
N PHE A 174 24.58 16.00 6.66
CA PHE A 174 25.27 17.21 6.23
C PHE A 174 24.29 18.23 5.65
N CYS A 175 23.37 17.79 4.77
CA CYS A 175 22.30 18.63 4.26
C CYS A 175 21.48 19.23 5.41
N ILE A 176 20.96 18.41 6.33
CA ILE A 176 20.12 18.87 7.46
C ILE A 176 20.85 19.89 8.34
N ILE A 177 22.11 19.63 8.71
CA ILE A 177 22.90 20.55 9.55
C ILE A 177 23.09 21.88 8.83
N ASN A 178 23.41 21.85 7.54
CA ASN A 178 23.66 23.03 6.75
C ASN A 178 22.37 23.84 6.49
N THR A 179 21.23 23.16 6.30
CA THR A 179 19.90 23.79 6.27
C THR A 179 19.61 24.48 7.59
N GLY A 180 19.84 23.81 8.72
CA GLY A 180 19.64 24.38 10.06
C GLY A 180 20.52 25.61 10.29
N LYS A 181 21.77 25.57 9.82
CA LYS A 181 22.70 26.71 9.89
C LYS A 181 22.25 27.89 9.02
N HIS A 182 21.85 27.64 7.77
CA HIS A 182 21.34 28.69 6.89
C HIS A 182 20.01 29.29 7.36
N LEU A 183 19.13 28.47 7.96
CA LEU A 183 17.88 28.91 8.59
C LEU A 183 18.13 29.81 9.80
N TYR A 184 19.20 29.52 10.57
CA TYR A 184 19.62 30.34 11.69
C TYR A 184 20.25 31.66 11.22
N ASP A 185 21.09 31.62 10.20
CA ASP A 185 21.83 32.79 9.70
C ASP A 185 20.97 33.75 8.86
N ASN A 186 19.97 33.26 8.12
CA ASN A 186 19.10 34.09 7.25
C ASN A 186 17.62 33.63 7.27
N PRO A 187 16.89 33.87 8.38
CA PRO A 187 15.49 33.42 8.51
C PRO A 187 14.57 34.02 7.44
N MET A 188 14.76 35.30 7.07
CA MET A 188 13.91 35.98 6.06
C MET A 188 14.10 35.47 4.63
N ALA A 189 15.21 34.80 4.31
CA ALA A 189 15.44 34.23 2.98
C ALA A 189 14.64 32.94 2.75
N PHE A 190 14.41 32.15 3.82
CA PHE A 190 13.62 30.91 3.75
C PHE A 190 12.11 31.16 3.86
N PHE A 191 11.70 32.20 4.61
CA PHE A 191 10.31 32.68 4.65
C PHE A 191 9.93 33.55 3.45
N ASN A 192 10.78 33.65 2.42
CA ASN A 192 10.40 34.33 1.19
C ASN A 192 9.28 33.54 0.49
N LEU A 193 8.27 34.26 0.00
CA LEU A 193 7.04 33.66 -0.49
C LEU A 193 7.28 32.74 -1.70
N SER A 194 8.27 33.08 -2.55
CA SER A 194 8.64 32.31 -3.73
C SER A 194 9.29 30.96 -3.40
N THR A 195 10.24 30.92 -2.47
CA THR A 195 10.91 29.67 -2.06
C THR A 195 9.94 28.72 -1.34
N LEU A 196 9.00 29.29 -0.58
CA LEU A 196 7.96 28.51 0.10
C LEU A 196 6.91 27.99 -0.88
N GLN A 197 6.58 28.77 -1.92
CA GLN A 197 5.71 28.32 -3.01
C GLN A 197 6.32 27.19 -3.82
N GLU A 198 7.60 27.31 -4.20
CA GLU A 198 8.35 26.24 -4.87
C GLU A 198 8.30 24.96 -4.02
N PHE A 199 8.82 25.01 -2.79
CA PHE A 199 8.87 23.84 -1.89
C PHE A 199 7.51 23.16 -1.61
N LEU A 200 6.43 23.93 -1.52
CA LEU A 200 5.11 23.38 -1.24
C LEU A 200 4.34 22.95 -2.49
N LEU A 201 4.75 23.40 -3.69
CA LEU A 201 4.04 23.14 -4.93
C LEU A 201 3.89 21.63 -5.21
N PRO A 202 4.93 20.79 -5.14
CA PRO A 202 4.79 19.35 -5.37
C PRO A 202 3.84 18.66 -4.39
N LEU A 203 3.85 19.08 -3.13
CA LEU A 203 2.97 18.53 -2.10
C LEU A 203 1.51 18.94 -2.37
N LEU A 204 1.30 20.21 -2.70
CA LEU A 204 -0.01 20.78 -2.94
C LEU A 204 -0.64 20.18 -4.21
N LEU A 205 0.14 20.05 -5.29
CA LEU A 205 -0.28 19.37 -6.52
C LEU A 205 -0.59 17.88 -6.27
N LEU A 206 0.23 17.17 -5.50
CA LEU A 206 -0.04 15.77 -5.13
C LEU A 206 -1.36 15.63 -4.37
N LEU A 207 -1.60 16.51 -3.39
CA LEU A 207 -2.78 16.43 -2.55
C LEU A 207 -4.05 16.80 -3.32
N LEU A 208 -3.97 17.81 -4.18
CA LEU A 208 -5.08 18.20 -5.05
C LEU A 208 -5.34 17.22 -6.19
N ASN A 209 -4.33 16.50 -6.70
CA ASN A 209 -4.52 15.47 -7.73
C ASN A 209 -4.91 14.10 -7.17
N LEU A 210 -4.89 13.92 -5.85
CA LEU A 210 -5.31 12.68 -5.19
C LEU A 210 -6.72 12.19 -5.57
N PRO A 211 -7.73 13.05 -5.78
CA PRO A 211 -9.03 12.65 -6.32
C PRO A 211 -8.94 12.02 -7.72
N VAL A 212 -8.07 12.51 -8.61
CA VAL A 212 -7.87 11.93 -9.95
C VAL A 212 -7.22 10.56 -9.85
N ILE A 213 -6.20 10.42 -9.01
CA ILE A 213 -5.50 9.16 -8.76
C ILE A 213 -6.47 8.14 -8.15
N TYR A 214 -7.33 8.57 -7.22
CA TYR A 214 -8.37 7.73 -6.63
C TYR A 214 -9.41 7.31 -7.67
N GLY A 215 -9.85 8.25 -8.53
CA GLY A 215 -10.74 7.97 -9.65
C GLY A 215 -10.16 6.94 -10.62
N LEU A 216 -8.87 7.04 -10.94
CA LEU A 216 -8.15 6.07 -11.78
C LEU A 216 -8.14 4.67 -11.14
N ALA A 217 -7.82 4.58 -9.86
CA ALA A 217 -7.84 3.32 -9.12
C ALA A 217 -9.24 2.68 -9.12
N LEU A 218 -10.27 3.51 -8.90
CA LEU A 218 -11.66 3.08 -8.91
C LEU A 218 -12.08 2.57 -10.29
N TYR A 219 -11.80 3.34 -11.35
CA TYR A 219 -12.09 2.96 -12.74
C TYR A 219 -11.43 1.64 -13.14
N ASN A 220 -10.12 1.50 -12.88
CA ASN A 220 -9.38 0.27 -13.17
C ASN A 220 -9.95 -0.94 -12.42
N THR A 221 -10.31 -0.77 -11.15
CA THR A 221 -10.88 -1.86 -10.35
C THR A 221 -12.27 -2.27 -10.86
N TYR A 222 -13.12 -1.32 -11.24
CA TYR A 222 -14.39 -1.61 -11.90
C TYR A 222 -14.19 -2.34 -13.23
N GLU A 223 -13.26 -1.90 -14.06
CA GLU A 223 -12.98 -2.54 -15.35
C GLU A 223 -12.57 -4.01 -15.16
N GLN A 224 -11.68 -4.29 -14.21
CA GLN A 224 -11.25 -5.66 -13.89
C GLN A 224 -12.41 -6.55 -13.41
N VAL A 225 -13.36 -5.99 -12.64
CA VAL A 225 -14.56 -6.72 -12.20
C VAL A 225 -15.52 -6.93 -13.37
N PHE A 226 -15.77 -5.89 -14.18
CA PHE A 226 -16.72 -5.91 -15.30
C PHE A 226 -16.32 -6.83 -16.45
N ILE A 227 -15.01 -6.99 -16.71
CA ILE A 227 -14.50 -7.96 -17.71
C ILE A 227 -14.84 -9.40 -17.30
N ARG A 228 -15.02 -9.67 -16.00
CA ARG A 228 -15.23 -11.02 -15.46
C ARG A 228 -16.71 -11.38 -15.27
N VAL A 229 -17.63 -10.43 -15.42
CA VAL A 229 -19.08 -10.69 -15.39
C VAL A 229 -19.48 -11.45 -16.65
N LYS A 230 -20.16 -12.59 -16.49
CA LYS A 230 -20.67 -13.43 -17.57
C LYS A 230 -22.21 -13.50 -17.49
N GLY A 231 -22.89 -13.57 -18.63
CA GLY A 231 -24.36 -13.63 -18.72
C GLY A 231 -24.88 -13.20 -20.09
N GLU A 232 -26.21 -13.09 -20.22
CA GLU A 232 -26.83 -12.47 -21.40
C GLU A 232 -26.58 -10.95 -21.42
N LYS A 233 -26.58 -10.32 -22.60
CA LYS A 233 -26.22 -8.90 -22.75
C LYS A 233 -27.07 -7.96 -21.87
N ASP A 234 -28.37 -8.23 -21.77
CA ASP A 234 -29.29 -7.41 -21.00
C ASP A 234 -29.09 -7.59 -19.48
N GLU A 235 -28.80 -8.82 -19.04
CA GLU A 235 -28.50 -9.13 -17.65
C GLU A 235 -27.12 -8.61 -17.23
N ILE A 236 -26.11 -8.62 -18.11
CA ILE A 236 -24.79 -8.03 -17.87
C ILE A 236 -24.91 -6.54 -17.53
N ILE A 237 -25.75 -5.80 -18.24
CA ILE A 237 -25.94 -4.37 -17.98
C ILE A 237 -26.55 -4.16 -16.59
N LYS A 238 -27.58 -4.93 -16.24
CA LYS A 238 -28.22 -4.87 -14.92
C LYS A 238 -27.25 -5.24 -13.79
N MET A 239 -26.48 -6.32 -13.96
CA MET A 239 -25.44 -6.74 -13.02
C MET A 239 -24.38 -5.67 -12.78
N LYS A 240 -23.90 -5.00 -13.84
CA LYS A 240 -22.94 -3.88 -13.72
C LYS A 240 -23.52 -2.74 -12.90
N TRP A 241 -24.80 -2.40 -13.11
CA TRP A 241 -25.50 -1.39 -12.31
C TRP A 241 -25.67 -1.80 -10.86
N SER A 242 -25.96 -3.07 -10.59
CA SER A 242 -26.05 -3.60 -9.22
C SER A 242 -24.70 -3.54 -8.49
N ILE A 243 -23.60 -3.85 -9.18
CA ILE A 243 -22.25 -3.67 -8.66
C ILE A 243 -21.98 -2.19 -8.35
N ILE A 244 -22.28 -1.27 -9.28
CA ILE A 244 -22.10 0.18 -9.08
C ILE A 244 -22.94 0.69 -7.89
N LYS A 245 -24.19 0.26 -7.75
CA LYS A 245 -25.05 0.66 -6.62
C LYS A 245 -24.50 0.17 -5.28
N PHE A 246 -23.92 -1.03 -5.27
CA PHE A 246 -23.32 -1.61 -4.06
C PHE A 246 -22.02 -0.90 -3.65
N SER A 247 -21.08 -0.74 -4.58
CA SER A 247 -19.75 -0.19 -4.28
C SER A 247 -19.66 1.33 -4.36
N GLY A 248 -20.45 1.98 -5.22
CA GLY A 248 -20.45 3.43 -5.40
C GLY A 248 -19.05 3.98 -5.65
N VAL A 249 -18.64 4.96 -4.84
CA VAL A 249 -17.30 5.59 -4.88
C VAL A 249 -16.33 4.93 -3.90
N TYR A 250 -16.75 3.86 -3.19
CA TYR A 250 -15.92 3.20 -2.18
C TYR A 250 -15.00 2.16 -2.82
N LEU A 251 -13.72 2.49 -2.95
CA LEU A 251 -12.70 1.60 -3.51
C LEU A 251 -12.62 0.28 -2.73
N SER A 252 -12.76 0.32 -1.40
CA SER A 252 -12.73 -0.87 -0.56
C SER A 252 -13.84 -1.88 -0.91
N LYS A 253 -15.04 -1.41 -1.24
CA LYS A 253 -16.17 -2.29 -1.59
C LYS A 253 -15.97 -2.96 -2.94
N ILE A 254 -15.49 -2.23 -3.96
CA ILE A 254 -15.23 -2.82 -5.28
C ILE A 254 -13.99 -3.73 -5.25
N THR A 255 -12.98 -3.40 -4.45
CA THR A 255 -11.83 -4.29 -4.19
C THR A 255 -12.27 -5.57 -3.48
N ALA A 256 -13.21 -5.50 -2.53
CA ALA A 256 -13.75 -6.70 -1.88
C ALA A 256 -14.44 -7.64 -2.88
N ILE A 257 -15.16 -7.11 -3.88
CA ILE A 257 -15.73 -7.90 -4.99
C ILE A 257 -14.60 -8.49 -5.84
N ARG A 258 -13.59 -7.69 -6.20
CA ARG A 258 -12.43 -8.15 -6.97
C ARG A 258 -11.66 -9.28 -6.27
N ASN A 259 -11.59 -9.27 -4.95
CA ASN A 259 -10.87 -10.30 -4.19
C ASN A 259 -11.72 -11.56 -3.95
N ASN A 260 -13.07 -11.45 -3.98
CA ASN A 260 -14.01 -12.56 -3.72
C ASN A 260 -14.79 -13.01 -4.99
N LEU A 261 -14.12 -13.03 -6.15
CA LEU A 261 -14.75 -13.28 -7.46
C LEU A 261 -15.51 -14.60 -7.54
N GLN A 262 -15.01 -15.63 -6.84
CA GLN A 262 -15.62 -16.96 -6.81
C GLN A 262 -17.03 -16.93 -6.23
N TYR A 263 -17.32 -16.01 -5.31
CA TYR A 263 -18.62 -15.93 -4.63
C TYR A 263 -19.57 -14.88 -5.23
N THR A 264 -19.08 -13.96 -6.07
CA THR A 264 -19.89 -12.85 -6.59
C THR A 264 -20.04 -12.85 -8.11
N THR A 265 -18.96 -13.04 -8.86
CA THR A 265 -18.94 -12.71 -10.30
C THR A 265 -18.91 -13.94 -11.20
N ILE A 266 -18.43 -15.07 -10.67
CA ILE A 266 -18.33 -16.33 -11.41
C ILE A 266 -19.64 -17.15 -11.32
N ILE A 267 -20.37 -17.04 -10.20
CA ILE A 267 -21.60 -17.80 -9.94
C ILE A 267 -22.86 -17.06 -10.42
N SER A 268 -22.86 -15.73 -10.41
CA SER A 268 -24.03 -14.93 -10.78
C SER A 268 -24.18 -14.84 -12.30
N LEU A 269 -25.25 -15.47 -12.82
CA LEU A 269 -25.65 -15.39 -14.22
C LEU A 269 -26.79 -14.38 -14.46
N THR A 270 -27.56 -14.06 -13.40
CA THR A 270 -28.65 -13.07 -13.42
C THR A 270 -28.42 -11.93 -12.42
N ASP A 271 -29.12 -10.80 -12.62
CA ASP A 271 -29.08 -9.66 -11.71
C ASP A 271 -29.57 -9.99 -10.28
N ASN A 272 -30.54 -10.88 -10.16
CA ASN A 272 -31.06 -11.31 -8.85
C ASN A 272 -30.01 -12.11 -8.07
N ASP A 273 -29.33 -13.04 -8.73
CA ASP A 273 -28.23 -13.80 -8.12
C ASP A 273 -27.08 -12.88 -7.71
N MET A 274 -26.78 -11.87 -8.53
CA MET A 274 -25.75 -10.87 -8.23
C MET A 274 -26.13 -10.06 -6.98
N LYS A 275 -27.37 -9.58 -6.87
CA LYS A 275 -27.84 -8.84 -5.69
C LYS A 275 -27.78 -9.69 -4.42
N GLU A 276 -28.18 -10.95 -4.49
CA GLU A 276 -28.13 -11.85 -3.33
C GLU A 276 -26.69 -12.11 -2.88
N ASN A 277 -25.78 -12.36 -3.82
CA ASN A 277 -24.37 -12.57 -3.52
C ASN A 277 -23.68 -11.30 -2.99
N LEU A 278 -24.04 -10.12 -3.50
CA LEU A 278 -23.58 -8.84 -2.97
C LEU A 278 -24.09 -8.63 -1.53
N LYS A 279 -25.32 -9.00 -1.22
CA LYS A 279 -25.88 -8.94 0.15
C LYS A 279 -25.17 -9.92 1.10
N LYS A 280 -24.87 -11.14 0.64
CA LYS A 280 -24.06 -12.11 1.41
C LYS A 280 -22.65 -11.58 1.68
N LEU A 281 -22.03 -10.95 0.67
CA LEU A 281 -20.73 -10.30 0.82
C LEU A 281 -20.80 -9.14 1.83
N GLU A 282 -21.85 -8.31 1.77
CA GLU A 282 -22.05 -7.21 2.72
C GLU A 282 -22.13 -7.71 4.17
N ASN A 283 -22.92 -8.75 4.41
CA ASN A 283 -23.05 -9.37 5.72
C ASN A 283 -21.71 -9.95 6.21
N ARG A 284 -20.90 -10.56 5.33
CA ARG A 284 -19.55 -11.01 5.69
C ARG A 284 -18.63 -9.84 6.03
N LEU A 285 -18.69 -8.76 5.25
CA LEU A 285 -17.89 -7.57 5.51
C LEU A 285 -18.32 -6.84 6.80
N SER A 286 -19.60 -6.87 7.17
CA SER A 286 -20.10 -6.27 8.41
C SER A 286 -19.76 -7.08 9.66
N MET A 287 -19.55 -8.39 9.52
CA MET A 287 -19.05 -9.26 10.59
C MET A 287 -17.52 -9.17 10.81
N ARG A 288 -16.77 -8.46 9.94
CA ARG A 288 -15.32 -8.27 10.10
C ARG A 288 -14.99 -7.34 11.27
N ILE A 289 -14.35 -7.90 12.30
CA ILE A 289 -13.97 -7.21 13.54
C ILE A 289 -12.73 -6.34 13.32
N GLY A 290 -12.81 -5.01 13.44
CA GLY A 290 -11.62 -4.13 13.49
C GLY A 290 -11.68 -2.88 12.60
N ASP A 291 -12.20 -2.97 11.37
CA ASP A 291 -12.25 -1.83 10.44
C ASP A 291 -13.16 -0.70 10.96
N ASN A 292 -14.33 -1.07 11.48
CA ASN A 292 -15.22 -0.11 12.15
C ASN A 292 -14.64 0.43 13.46
N TYR A 293 -13.80 -0.36 14.14
CA TYR A 293 -13.18 0.02 15.42
C TYR A 293 -12.05 1.04 15.23
N MET A 294 -11.30 0.92 14.13
CA MET A 294 -10.22 1.84 13.76
C MET A 294 -10.71 3.11 13.03
N LYS A 295 -11.93 3.09 12.46
CA LYS A 295 -12.49 4.19 11.64
C LYS A 295 -12.41 5.55 12.34
N ARG A 296 -12.74 5.62 13.63
CA ARG A 296 -12.72 6.86 14.42
C ARG A 296 -11.30 7.36 14.66
N ALA A 297 -10.35 6.46 14.94
CA ALA A 297 -8.94 6.83 15.13
C ALA A 297 -8.32 7.37 13.83
N ASN A 298 -8.59 6.71 12.70
CA ASN A 298 -8.13 7.17 11.39
C ASN A 298 -8.79 8.49 10.98
N TYR A 299 -10.07 8.69 11.31
CA TYR A 299 -10.77 9.95 11.08
C TYR A 299 -10.11 11.13 11.82
N TYR A 300 -9.72 10.94 13.09
CA TYR A 300 -9.02 12.00 13.83
C TYR A 300 -7.66 12.34 13.23
N ILE A 301 -6.88 11.34 12.82
CA ILE A 301 -5.59 11.58 12.13
C ILE A 301 -5.81 12.39 10.84
N ILE A 302 -6.78 11.99 10.02
CA ILE A 302 -7.11 12.71 8.78
C ILE A 302 -7.58 14.14 9.07
N GLY A 303 -8.43 14.33 10.08
CA GLY A 303 -8.89 15.65 10.52
C GLY A 303 -7.74 16.56 10.95
N CYS A 304 -6.73 16.02 11.65
CA CYS A 304 -5.53 16.79 12.03
C CYS A 304 -4.69 17.19 10.81
N ILE A 305 -4.53 16.29 9.84
CA ILE A 305 -3.79 16.59 8.59
C ILE A 305 -4.51 17.68 7.80
N ILE A 306 -5.84 17.59 7.68
CA ILE A 306 -6.66 18.60 7.01
C ILE A 306 -6.57 19.94 7.75
N GLY A 307 -6.70 19.94 9.09
CA GLY A 307 -6.57 21.15 9.90
C GLY A 307 -5.21 21.82 9.77
N PHE A 308 -4.14 21.03 9.69
CA PHE A 308 -2.78 21.50 9.46
C PHE A 308 -2.64 22.15 8.07
N LEU A 309 -3.16 21.50 7.03
CA LEU A 309 -3.16 22.04 5.66
C LEU A 309 -3.97 23.34 5.58
N ILE A 310 -5.19 23.38 6.11
CA ILE A 310 -6.04 24.59 6.13
C ILE A 310 -5.32 25.74 6.84
N SER A 311 -4.65 25.44 7.94
CA SER A 311 -3.91 26.45 8.71
C SER A 311 -2.72 26.99 7.91
N ILE A 312 -1.95 26.14 7.23
CA ILE A 312 -0.87 26.57 6.34
C ILE A 312 -1.41 27.39 5.17
N PHE A 313 -2.49 26.93 4.53
CA PHE A 313 -3.17 27.66 3.47
C PHE A 313 -3.67 29.03 3.94
N GLY A 314 -4.21 29.14 5.15
CA GLY A 314 -4.65 30.42 5.71
C GLY A 314 -3.49 31.41 5.93
N ILE A 315 -2.33 30.92 6.39
CA ILE A 315 -1.11 31.75 6.51
C ILE A 315 -0.65 32.23 5.13
N ILE A 316 -0.67 31.33 4.13
CA ILE A 316 -0.32 31.64 2.74
C ILE A 316 -1.26 32.72 2.17
N ILE A 317 -2.57 32.56 2.35
CA ILE A 317 -3.59 33.50 1.86
C ILE A 317 -3.41 34.89 2.50
N CYS A 318 -3.11 34.96 3.79
CA CYS A 318 -2.92 36.25 4.47
C CYS A 318 -1.65 36.98 4.04
N ASN A 319 -0.58 36.23 3.77
CA ASN A 319 0.69 36.78 3.32
C ASN A 319 0.75 37.02 1.81
N SER A 320 -0.24 36.56 1.03
CA SER A 320 -0.31 36.85 -0.41
C SER A 320 -0.66 38.34 -0.66
N GLN A 321 -0.18 38.87 -1.78
CA GLN A 321 -0.41 40.25 -2.22
C GLN A 321 -1.85 40.49 -2.73
N VAL A 322 -2.68 39.45 -2.81
CA VAL A 322 -4.08 39.58 -3.23
C VAL A 322 -4.84 40.37 -2.18
N SER A 323 -5.59 41.39 -2.61
CA SER A 323 -6.42 42.16 -1.70
C SER A 323 -7.53 41.23 -1.18
N LEU A 324 -7.63 41.06 0.15
CA LEU A 324 -8.73 40.31 0.79
C LEU A 324 -10.12 40.78 0.32
N LYS A 325 -10.19 42.00 -0.24
CA LYS A 325 -11.36 42.65 -0.79
C LYS A 325 -11.86 42.02 -2.09
N ASP A 326 -11.00 41.38 -2.88
CA ASP A 326 -11.36 40.74 -4.15
C ASP A 326 -11.89 39.29 -3.96
N ILE A 327 -11.49 38.63 -2.85
CA ILE A 327 -11.92 37.26 -2.51
C ILE A 327 -13.24 37.29 -1.72
N ILE A 328 -13.47 38.33 -0.93
CA ILE A 328 -14.62 38.45 -0.04
C ILE A 328 -15.37 39.74 -0.39
N THR A 329 -16.38 39.64 -1.24
CA THR A 329 -17.34 40.72 -1.51
C THR A 329 -18.27 40.94 -0.31
N PHE A 330 -17.71 41.31 0.85
CA PHE A 330 -18.50 41.80 1.97
C PHE A 330 -18.28 43.29 2.13
N ASN A 331 -19.40 44.00 2.14
CA ASN A 331 -19.55 45.45 2.09
C ASN A 331 -19.18 46.14 3.42
N PHE A 332 -18.09 45.73 4.09
CA PHE A 332 -17.67 46.28 5.37
C PHE A 332 -16.34 47.04 5.24
N THR A 333 -16.28 48.22 5.84
CA THR A 333 -15.07 49.06 6.01
C THR A 333 -14.12 48.42 7.03
N LEU A 334 -13.47 47.33 6.64
CA LEU A 334 -12.59 46.59 7.53
C LEU A 334 -11.12 47.01 7.37
N ASN A 335 -10.44 47.19 8.50
CA ASN A 335 -8.99 47.40 8.55
C ASN A 335 -8.26 46.12 8.11
N ILE A 336 -8.02 46.00 6.80
CA ILE A 336 -7.33 44.88 6.13
C ILE A 336 -6.04 44.42 6.84
N PRO A 337 -5.11 45.30 7.29
CA PRO A 337 -3.88 44.83 7.95
C PRO A 337 -4.15 44.13 9.29
N ARG A 338 -5.10 44.62 10.08
CA ARG A 338 -5.46 44.03 11.37
C ARG A 338 -6.15 42.66 11.19
N ILE A 339 -6.92 42.50 10.12
CA ILE A 339 -7.53 41.20 9.76
C ILE A 339 -6.46 40.19 9.33
N LYS A 340 -5.48 40.60 8.50
CA LYS A 340 -4.37 39.71 8.12
C LYS A 340 -3.60 39.23 9.35
N GLU A 341 -3.35 40.10 10.31
CA GLU A 341 -2.67 39.75 11.57
C GLU A 341 -3.50 38.77 12.41
N ILE A 342 -4.80 39.03 12.58
CA ILE A 342 -5.72 38.15 13.32
C ILE A 342 -5.80 36.76 12.67
N ILE A 343 -5.98 36.69 11.35
CA ILE A 343 -6.07 35.39 10.64
C ILE A 343 -4.73 34.66 10.69
N THR A 344 -3.60 35.35 10.54
CA THR A 344 -2.26 34.75 10.68
C THR A 344 -2.06 34.17 12.09
N TYR A 345 -2.54 34.87 13.13
CA TYR A 345 -2.50 34.37 14.50
C TYR A 345 -3.43 33.15 14.72
N ILE A 346 -4.64 33.18 14.16
CA ILE A 346 -5.59 32.04 14.20
C ILE A 346 -5.00 30.83 13.46
N CYS A 347 -4.38 31.03 12.31
CA CYS A 347 -3.81 29.94 11.54
C CYS A 347 -2.52 29.41 12.16
N SER A 348 -1.65 30.26 12.69
CA SER A 348 -0.44 29.81 13.42
C SER A 348 -0.78 29.01 14.68
N THR A 349 -1.78 29.46 15.46
CA THR A 349 -2.33 28.69 16.59
C THR A 349 -3.01 27.40 16.12
N GLY A 350 -3.69 27.43 14.97
CA GLY A 350 -4.27 26.25 14.31
C GLY A 350 -3.25 25.19 13.89
N VAL A 351 -2.05 25.59 13.42
CA VAL A 351 -0.93 24.69 13.14
C VAL A 351 -0.49 23.95 14.41
N VAL A 352 -0.26 24.69 15.49
CA VAL A 352 0.16 24.12 16.79
C VAL A 352 -0.91 23.18 17.35
N PHE A 353 -2.18 23.58 17.29
CA PHE A 353 -3.31 22.79 17.76
C PHE A 353 -3.45 21.49 16.96
N SER A 354 -3.35 21.56 15.63
CA SER A 354 -3.40 20.39 14.74
C SER A 354 -2.25 19.43 15.01
N PHE A 355 -1.05 19.93 15.31
CA PHE A 355 0.11 19.11 15.68
C PHE A 355 -0.09 18.39 17.02
N CYS A 356 -0.57 19.10 18.05
CA CYS A 356 -0.89 18.50 19.35
C CYS A 356 -1.97 17.42 19.25
N PHE A 357 -3.04 17.67 18.50
CA PHE A 357 -4.11 16.69 18.26
C PHE A 357 -3.62 15.51 17.41
N PHE A 358 -2.66 15.72 16.51
CA PHE A 358 -2.05 14.64 15.75
C PHE A 358 -1.30 13.66 16.67
N ILE A 359 -0.50 14.18 17.62
CA ILE A 359 0.18 13.36 18.64
C ILE A 359 -0.83 12.56 19.46
N TYR A 360 -1.89 13.22 19.94
CA TYR A 360 -2.97 12.56 20.68
C TYR A 360 -3.65 11.45 19.84
N SER A 361 -3.96 11.75 18.58
CA SER A 361 -4.62 10.80 17.66
C SER A 361 -3.74 9.60 17.34
N CYS A 362 -2.42 9.79 17.21
CA CYS A 362 -1.45 8.71 17.12
C CYS A 362 -1.45 7.83 18.38
N GLY A 363 -1.48 8.43 19.57
CA GLY A 363 -1.62 7.71 20.84
C GLY A 363 -2.92 6.91 20.94
N PHE A 364 -4.05 7.51 20.56
CA PHE A 364 -5.36 6.85 20.53
C PHE A 364 -5.39 5.67 19.55
N ARG A 365 -4.79 5.82 18.37
CA ARG A 365 -4.63 4.72 17.40
C ARG A 365 -3.81 3.57 17.97
N LYS A 366 -2.71 3.87 18.68
CA LYS A 366 -1.87 2.85 19.33
C LYS A 366 -2.68 2.07 20.38
N LYS A 367 -3.41 2.77 21.25
CA LYS A 367 -4.30 2.13 22.25
C LYS A 367 -5.36 1.23 21.59
N LYS A 368 -5.98 1.69 20.51
CA LYS A 368 -6.97 0.89 19.75
C LYS A 368 -6.36 -0.36 19.14
N ASN A 369 -5.12 -0.32 18.67
CA ASN A 369 -4.41 -1.50 18.18
C ASN A 369 -4.13 -2.51 19.30
N GLU A 370 -3.79 -2.04 20.51
CA GLU A 370 -3.60 -2.91 21.68
C GLU A 370 -4.92 -3.61 22.06
N GLU A 371 -6.04 -2.88 22.07
CA GLU A 371 -7.38 -3.43 22.28
C GLU A 371 -7.75 -4.49 21.21
N ILE A 372 -7.46 -4.25 19.93
CA ILE A 372 -7.67 -5.24 18.85
C ILE A 372 -6.79 -6.47 19.05
N SER A 373 -5.54 -6.30 19.48
CA SER A 373 -4.64 -7.42 19.76
C SER A 373 -5.16 -8.29 20.90
N GLN A 374 -5.76 -7.69 21.94
CA GLN A 374 -6.43 -8.45 23.01
C GLN A 374 -7.66 -9.19 22.48
N VAL A 375 -8.53 -8.52 21.71
CA VAL A 375 -9.70 -9.15 21.09
C VAL A 375 -9.29 -10.34 20.22
N LYS A 376 -8.21 -10.20 19.44
CA LYS A 376 -7.64 -11.27 18.63
C LYS A 376 -7.18 -12.46 19.48
N LYS A 377 -6.51 -12.20 20.61
CA LYS A 377 -6.10 -13.27 21.56
C LYS A 377 -7.31 -14.06 22.08
N TYR A 378 -8.41 -13.37 22.41
CA TYR A 378 -9.63 -14.03 22.87
C TYR A 378 -10.38 -14.76 21.75
N ALA A 379 -10.49 -14.15 20.57
CA ALA A 379 -11.17 -14.73 19.41
C ALA A 379 -10.49 -16.02 18.95
N LEU A 380 -9.15 -16.05 18.92
CA LEU A 380 -8.34 -17.17 18.47
C LEU A 380 -7.91 -18.11 19.60
N HIS A 381 -8.50 -17.97 20.80
CA HIS A 381 -8.05 -18.72 21.97
C HIS A 381 -8.10 -20.23 21.75
N SER A 382 -9.19 -20.73 21.14
CA SER A 382 -9.37 -22.17 20.83
C SER A 382 -8.26 -22.68 19.90
N LEU A 383 -8.04 -22.00 18.77
CA LEU A 383 -7.01 -22.35 17.80
C LEU A 383 -5.60 -22.33 18.41
N LEU A 384 -5.26 -21.25 19.14
CA LEU A 384 -3.95 -21.13 19.79
C LEU A 384 -3.75 -22.22 20.85
N TYR A 385 -4.78 -22.54 21.63
CA TYR A 385 -4.71 -23.63 22.60
C TYR A 385 -4.39 -24.98 21.94
N LEU A 386 -5.07 -25.31 20.83
CA LEU A 386 -4.83 -26.56 20.10
C LEU A 386 -3.43 -26.63 19.48
N ILE A 387 -2.93 -25.52 18.93
CA ILE A 387 -1.56 -25.41 18.39
C ILE A 387 -0.53 -25.64 19.51
N LYS A 388 -0.70 -24.97 20.66
CA LYS A 388 0.19 -25.12 21.82
C LYS A 388 0.17 -26.55 22.36
N ARG A 389 -1.03 -27.12 22.51
CA ARG A 389 -1.23 -28.51 22.92
C ARG A 389 -0.56 -29.50 21.96
N GLN A 390 -0.59 -29.25 20.65
CA GLN A 390 0.15 -30.09 19.70
C GLN A 390 1.65 -29.95 19.91
N TYR A 391 2.13 -28.71 19.99
CA TYR A 391 3.55 -28.40 20.11
C TYR A 391 4.18 -29.09 21.33
N ASP A 392 3.51 -29.03 22.49
CA ASP A 392 3.95 -29.67 23.73
C ASP A 392 3.97 -31.21 23.64
N ARG A 393 3.26 -31.79 22.66
CA ARG A 393 3.16 -33.24 22.42
C ARG A 393 4.01 -33.70 21.23
N LEU A 394 4.71 -32.81 20.54
CA LEU A 394 5.56 -33.16 19.41
C LEU A 394 6.72 -34.05 19.87
N GLN A 395 6.84 -35.21 19.24
CA GLN A 395 7.97 -36.11 19.40
C GLN A 395 8.95 -35.93 18.24
N GLU A 396 10.24 -36.20 18.49
CA GLU A 396 11.28 -36.16 17.46
C GLU A 396 11.00 -37.17 16.34
N PHE A 397 10.40 -38.32 16.70
CA PHE A 397 9.87 -39.31 15.78
C PHE A 397 8.39 -39.58 16.11
N PRO A 398 7.45 -39.30 15.20
CA PRO A 398 6.04 -39.60 15.41
C PRO A 398 5.80 -41.10 15.59
N PRO A 399 4.87 -41.54 16.46
CA PRO A 399 4.66 -42.95 16.77
C PRO A 399 3.80 -43.65 15.71
N ILE A 400 4.32 -43.77 14.49
CA ILE A 400 3.61 -44.32 13.33
C ILE A 400 3.36 -45.82 13.51
N ASP A 401 4.34 -46.53 14.08
CA ASP A 401 4.27 -47.96 14.38
C ASP A 401 3.29 -48.30 15.53
N LYS A 402 2.72 -47.28 16.18
CA LYS A 402 1.79 -47.43 17.30
C LYS A 402 0.51 -46.63 17.04
N PRO A 403 -0.45 -47.20 16.28
CA PRO A 403 -1.64 -46.47 15.84
C PRO A 403 -2.49 -45.90 16.99
N LYS A 404 -2.52 -46.57 18.16
CA LYS A 404 -3.19 -46.06 19.36
C LYS A 404 -2.57 -44.77 19.89
N GLU A 405 -1.23 -44.71 20.00
CA GLU A 405 -0.53 -43.48 20.42
C GLU A 405 -0.64 -42.38 19.36
N LEU A 406 -0.55 -42.75 18.07
CA LEU A 406 -0.73 -41.84 16.95
C LEU A 406 -2.10 -41.15 17.01
N PHE A 407 -3.14 -41.93 17.26
CA PHE A 407 -4.51 -41.45 17.34
C PHE A 407 -4.68 -40.42 18.46
N ALA A 408 -4.28 -40.78 19.68
CA ALA A 408 -4.47 -39.95 20.87
C ALA A 408 -3.59 -38.69 20.89
N LYS A 409 -2.37 -38.75 20.33
CA LYS A 409 -1.41 -37.64 20.39
C LYS A 409 -1.50 -36.69 19.19
N TYR A 410 -1.79 -37.19 18.00
CA TYR A 410 -1.78 -36.40 16.77
C TYR A 410 -3.17 -36.34 16.13
N ILE A 411 -3.76 -37.50 15.78
CA ILE A 411 -4.94 -37.53 14.91
C ILE A 411 -6.13 -36.78 15.50
N THR A 412 -6.48 -37.00 16.78
CA THR A 412 -7.60 -36.29 17.40
C THR A 412 -7.44 -34.77 17.30
N ASN A 413 -6.22 -34.27 17.53
CA ASN A 413 -5.93 -32.84 17.48
C ASN A 413 -5.92 -32.28 16.05
N VAL A 414 -5.50 -33.08 15.05
CA VAL A 414 -5.59 -32.73 13.63
C VAL A 414 -7.05 -32.46 13.24
N TYR A 415 -7.99 -33.33 13.62
CA TYR A 415 -9.41 -33.12 13.34
C TYR A 415 -10.00 -31.91 14.11
N GLU A 416 -9.62 -31.71 15.38
CA GLU A 416 -10.03 -30.52 16.15
C GLU A 416 -9.52 -29.22 15.52
N LEU A 417 -8.25 -29.21 15.09
CA LEU A 417 -7.63 -28.07 14.41
C LEU A 417 -8.28 -27.77 13.06
N LYS A 418 -8.69 -28.78 12.30
CA LYS A 418 -9.37 -28.59 11.02
C LYS A 418 -10.63 -27.73 11.17
N ILE A 419 -11.48 -28.10 12.12
CA ILE A 419 -12.75 -27.44 12.40
C ILE A 419 -12.53 -25.99 12.83
N GLU A 420 -11.58 -25.75 13.74
CA GLU A 420 -11.28 -24.39 14.20
C GLU A 420 -10.59 -23.56 13.12
N CYS A 421 -9.70 -24.14 12.31
CA CYS A 421 -9.12 -23.44 11.16
C CYS A 421 -10.19 -23.03 10.13
N ASP A 422 -11.13 -23.92 9.80
CA ASP A 422 -12.22 -23.59 8.87
C ASP A 422 -13.09 -22.44 9.40
N LYS A 423 -13.38 -22.45 10.69
CA LYS A 423 -14.14 -21.40 11.36
C LYS A 423 -13.36 -20.08 11.43
N ASP A 424 -12.10 -20.10 11.82
CA ASP A 424 -11.30 -18.91 12.09
C ASP A 424 -10.78 -18.25 10.80
N ILE A 425 -10.46 -19.04 9.76
CA ILE A 425 -10.10 -18.49 8.44
C ILE A 425 -11.27 -17.69 7.86
N VAL A 426 -12.51 -18.18 8.01
CA VAL A 426 -13.70 -17.50 7.50
C VAL A 426 -14.10 -16.31 8.39
N SER A 427 -14.02 -16.48 9.70
CA SER A 427 -14.56 -15.49 10.67
C SER A 427 -13.57 -14.38 11.02
N PHE A 428 -12.27 -14.66 10.96
CA PHE A 428 -11.22 -13.78 11.51
C PHE A 428 -10.08 -13.48 10.52
N GLU A 429 -10.26 -13.73 9.21
CA GLU A 429 -9.29 -13.38 8.15
C GLU A 429 -8.66 -12.00 8.34
N ASN A 430 -9.48 -11.02 8.73
CA ASN A 430 -9.10 -9.62 8.85
C ASN A 430 -8.33 -9.27 10.13
N LEU A 431 -8.30 -10.17 11.13
CA LEU A 431 -7.50 -10.00 12.35
C LEU A 431 -6.06 -10.50 12.16
N PHE A 432 -5.82 -11.32 11.12
CA PHE A 432 -4.50 -11.79 10.78
C PHE A 432 -3.73 -10.75 9.95
N THR A 433 -2.46 -10.57 10.27
CA THR A 433 -1.51 -9.97 9.35
C THR A 433 -1.33 -10.88 8.14
N SER A 434 -0.82 -10.34 7.03
CA SER A 434 -0.61 -11.12 5.79
C SER A 434 0.26 -12.37 6.01
N ARG A 435 1.20 -12.31 6.96
CA ARG A 435 2.10 -13.41 7.30
C ARG A 435 1.41 -14.47 8.18
N GLU A 436 0.75 -14.05 9.25
CA GLU A 436 -0.03 -14.95 10.11
C GLU A 436 -1.12 -15.71 9.33
N PHE A 437 -1.82 -15.02 8.42
CA PHE A 437 -2.85 -15.65 7.60
C PHE A 437 -2.28 -16.70 6.65
N TYR A 438 -1.09 -16.44 6.10
CA TYR A 438 -0.38 -17.39 5.26
C TYR A 438 0.01 -18.65 6.05
N VAL A 439 0.56 -18.47 7.26
CA VAL A 439 0.97 -19.59 8.13
C VAL A 439 -0.24 -20.45 8.53
N ILE A 440 -1.38 -19.84 8.89
CA ILE A 440 -2.61 -20.59 9.19
C ILE A 440 -3.16 -21.32 7.97
N LYS A 441 -3.08 -20.75 6.77
CA LYS A 441 -3.47 -21.45 5.54
C LYS A 441 -2.58 -22.66 5.25
N GLN A 442 -1.28 -22.56 5.53
CA GLN A 442 -0.39 -23.71 5.41
C GLN A 442 -0.70 -24.79 6.44
N LEU A 443 -0.97 -24.39 7.69
CA LEU A 443 -1.44 -25.33 8.71
C LEU A 443 -2.73 -26.02 8.27
N HIS A 444 -3.74 -25.27 7.83
CA HIS A 444 -5.01 -25.81 7.33
C HIS A 444 -4.83 -26.78 6.17
N ARG A 445 -3.92 -26.47 5.23
CA ARG A 445 -3.57 -27.37 4.13
C ARG A 445 -2.94 -28.66 4.64
N SER A 446 -1.94 -28.57 5.51
CA SER A 446 -1.26 -29.75 6.08
C SER A 446 -2.23 -30.65 6.86
N VAL A 447 -3.13 -30.05 7.65
CA VAL A 447 -4.18 -30.76 8.38
C VAL A 447 -5.15 -31.46 7.41
N SER A 448 -5.55 -30.77 6.34
CA SER A 448 -6.44 -31.35 5.32
C SER A 448 -5.79 -32.52 4.58
N GLU A 449 -4.49 -32.44 4.32
CA GLU A 449 -3.70 -33.51 3.68
C GLU A 449 -3.60 -34.74 4.59
N VAL A 450 -3.33 -34.56 5.89
CA VAL A 450 -3.34 -35.65 6.87
C VAL A 450 -4.71 -36.34 6.94
N ILE A 451 -5.81 -35.58 6.98
CA ILE A 451 -7.17 -36.13 6.99
C ILE A 451 -7.47 -36.93 5.71
N SER A 452 -7.07 -36.39 4.55
CA SER A 452 -7.22 -37.07 3.25
C SER A 452 -6.46 -38.39 3.21
N ASN A 453 -5.22 -38.42 3.72
CA ASN A 453 -4.39 -39.63 3.74
C ASN A 453 -4.98 -40.70 4.67
N ILE A 454 -5.54 -40.29 5.82
CA ILE A 454 -6.25 -41.20 6.74
C ILE A 454 -7.51 -41.75 6.07
N GLY A 455 -8.31 -40.90 5.42
CA GLY A 455 -9.51 -41.31 4.68
C GLY A 455 -10.71 -41.61 5.59
N ILE A 456 -10.82 -40.91 6.72
CA ILE A 456 -12.00 -40.90 7.60
C ILE A 456 -12.58 -39.49 7.56
N ASP A 457 -13.89 -39.37 7.32
CA ASP A 457 -14.58 -38.08 7.30
C ASP A 457 -14.68 -37.44 8.69
N GLU A 458 -14.67 -36.10 8.72
CA GLU A 458 -14.68 -35.29 9.95
C GLU A 458 -15.88 -35.56 10.86
N THR A 459 -17.02 -35.97 10.29
CA THR A 459 -18.24 -36.30 11.04
C THR A 459 -18.20 -37.67 11.68
N GLU A 460 -17.38 -38.58 11.15
CA GLU A 460 -17.32 -39.98 11.58
C GLU A 460 -16.23 -40.20 12.64
N ILE A 461 -15.17 -39.38 12.66
CA ILE A 461 -14.04 -39.53 13.58
C ILE A 461 -14.45 -39.53 15.06
N LYS A 462 -15.53 -38.81 15.43
CA LYS A 462 -16.06 -38.77 16.81
C LYS A 462 -16.60 -40.12 17.29
N GLN A 463 -16.88 -41.05 16.36
CA GLN A 463 -17.38 -42.38 16.66
C GLN A 463 -16.25 -43.40 16.86
N TYR A 464 -14.99 -43.05 16.52
CA TYR A 464 -13.84 -43.92 16.68
C TYR A 464 -13.21 -43.77 18.07
N ASN A 465 -13.11 -44.89 18.79
CA ASN A 465 -12.22 -45.02 19.94
C ASN A 465 -10.82 -45.50 19.48
N GLU A 466 -9.83 -45.47 20.39
CA GLU A 466 -8.44 -45.86 20.08
C GLU A 466 -8.33 -47.30 19.50
N GLU A 467 -9.21 -48.21 19.91
CA GLU A 467 -9.19 -49.61 19.47
C GLU A 467 -9.82 -49.80 18.08
N GLN A 468 -10.91 -49.09 17.80
CA GLN A 468 -11.54 -49.05 16.49
C GLN A 468 -10.62 -48.40 15.46
N PHE A 469 -9.93 -47.31 15.84
CA PHE A 469 -8.94 -46.68 14.97
C PHE A 469 -7.76 -47.61 14.70
N ASN A 470 -7.24 -48.30 15.73
CA ASN A 470 -6.16 -49.28 15.54
C ASN A 470 -6.57 -50.41 14.57
N SER A 471 -7.80 -50.92 14.70
CA SER A 471 -8.33 -51.96 13.82
C SER A 471 -8.50 -51.47 12.37
N TYR A 472 -8.96 -50.22 12.20
CA TYR A 472 -9.05 -49.57 10.89
C TYR A 472 -7.67 -49.37 10.26
N TYR A 473 -6.72 -48.83 11.04
CA TYR A 473 -5.37 -48.51 10.59
C TYR A 473 -4.65 -49.77 10.09
N LEU A 474 -4.65 -50.84 10.88
CA LEU A 474 -4.01 -52.12 10.50
C LEU A 474 -4.66 -52.74 9.24
N LYS A 475 -5.98 -52.59 9.08
CA LYS A 475 -6.69 -53.06 7.87
C LYS A 475 -6.33 -52.24 6.64
N LYS A 476 -6.15 -50.92 6.79
CA LYS A 476 -5.74 -50.05 5.68
C LYS A 476 -4.28 -50.30 5.30
N GLU A 477 -3.43 -50.48 6.30
CA GLU A 477 -2.03 -50.85 6.14
C GLU A 477 -1.88 -52.15 5.34
N SER A 478 -2.65 -53.19 5.67
CA SER A 478 -2.58 -54.49 4.97
C SER A 478 -3.08 -54.43 3.52
N ASN A 479 -3.98 -53.50 3.20
CA ASN A 479 -4.59 -53.37 1.88
C ASN A 479 -3.86 -52.36 0.98
N ALA A 480 -2.89 -51.63 1.52
CA ALA A 480 -2.16 -50.60 0.78
C ALA A 480 -1.14 -51.22 -0.19
N PRO A 481 -0.97 -50.63 -1.39
CA PRO A 481 0.04 -51.09 -2.33
C PRO A 481 1.46 -50.92 -1.75
N GLN A 482 2.32 -51.91 -1.96
CA GLN A 482 3.74 -51.83 -1.63
C GLN A 482 4.53 -51.48 -2.89
N ASN A 483 5.37 -50.44 -2.80
CA ASN A 483 6.33 -50.12 -3.84
C ASN A 483 7.74 -50.17 -3.23
N GLU A 484 8.63 -51.01 -3.76
CA GLU A 484 10.02 -51.16 -3.27
C GLU A 484 10.13 -51.35 -1.74
N GLN A 485 9.28 -52.20 -1.14
CA GLN A 485 9.20 -52.48 0.31
C GLN A 485 8.64 -51.34 1.18
N ILE A 486 8.24 -50.21 0.58
CA ILE A 486 7.59 -49.11 1.30
C ILE A 486 6.07 -49.27 1.19
N ASN A 487 5.38 -49.32 2.32
CA ASN A 487 3.93 -49.25 2.37
C ASN A 487 3.50 -47.80 2.07
N VAL A 488 2.81 -47.60 0.95
CA VAL A 488 2.42 -46.27 0.45
C VAL A 488 1.58 -45.50 1.48
N PHE A 489 0.68 -46.19 2.18
CA PHE A 489 -0.18 -45.57 3.21
C PHE A 489 0.63 -45.09 4.42
N ILE A 490 1.57 -45.91 4.91
CA ILE A 490 2.45 -45.53 6.04
C ILE A 490 3.31 -44.33 5.65
N HIS A 491 3.89 -44.35 4.44
CA HIS A 491 4.73 -43.27 3.94
C HIS A 491 3.95 -41.94 3.79
N GLU A 492 2.73 -41.98 3.26
CA GLU A 492 1.87 -40.79 3.15
C GLU A 492 1.44 -40.23 4.51
N ILE A 493 1.17 -41.09 5.49
CA ILE A 493 0.89 -40.66 6.87
C ILE A 493 2.13 -40.07 7.53
N GLN A 494 3.29 -40.71 7.36
CA GLN A 494 4.56 -40.22 7.90
C GLN A 494 4.84 -38.81 7.40
N LYS A 495 4.86 -38.65 6.07
CA LYS A 495 5.13 -37.38 5.42
C LYS A 495 4.12 -36.30 5.85
N GLY A 496 2.83 -36.64 5.86
CA GLY A 496 1.78 -35.70 6.28
C GLY A 496 1.94 -35.23 7.73
N ILE A 497 2.32 -36.13 8.65
CA ILE A 497 2.52 -35.80 10.07
C ILE A 497 3.82 -35.00 10.27
N GLU A 498 4.88 -35.29 9.52
CA GLU A 498 6.12 -34.51 9.53
C GLU A 498 5.86 -33.06 9.06
N GLU A 499 5.20 -32.89 7.92
CA GLU A 499 4.83 -31.58 7.38
C GLU A 499 3.90 -30.82 8.35
N TYR A 500 2.89 -31.49 8.91
CA TYR A 500 2.03 -30.91 9.96
C TYR A 500 2.82 -30.47 11.19
N SER A 501 3.79 -31.28 11.64
CA SER A 501 4.63 -30.96 12.80
C SER A 501 5.52 -29.72 12.54
N GLU A 502 6.05 -29.57 11.33
CA GLU A 502 6.77 -28.36 10.94
C GLU A 502 5.85 -27.13 10.91
N GLN A 503 4.65 -27.25 10.35
CA GLN A 503 3.69 -26.14 10.33
C GLN A 503 3.28 -25.72 11.74
N ILE A 504 3.12 -26.65 12.68
CA ILE A 504 2.84 -26.35 14.08
C ILE A 504 3.99 -25.54 14.71
N LYS A 505 5.26 -25.89 14.45
CA LYS A 505 6.42 -25.12 14.92
C LYS A 505 6.41 -23.68 14.35
N LEU A 506 6.16 -23.54 13.05
CA LEU A 506 6.06 -22.23 12.38
C LEU A 506 4.91 -21.39 12.94
N CYS A 507 3.75 -22.00 13.23
CA CYS A 507 2.64 -21.34 13.91
C CYS A 507 3.06 -20.84 15.29
N VAL A 508 3.76 -21.67 16.09
CA VAL A 508 4.20 -21.25 17.43
C VAL A 508 5.17 -20.08 17.39
N GLU A 509 6.12 -20.08 16.45
CA GLU A 509 7.05 -18.96 16.27
C GLU A 509 6.35 -17.66 15.89
N GLU A 510 5.40 -17.71 14.95
CA GLU A 510 4.68 -16.54 14.47
C GLU A 510 3.74 -15.99 15.54
N PHE A 511 3.06 -16.87 16.29
CA PHE A 511 2.11 -16.49 17.34
C PHE A 511 2.72 -16.39 18.75
N LYS A 512 4.06 -16.41 18.89
CA LYS A 512 4.77 -16.39 20.19
C LYS A 512 4.29 -15.31 21.17
N HIS A 513 3.86 -14.16 20.64
CA HIS A 513 3.40 -13.02 21.43
C HIS A 513 2.00 -13.20 22.04
N TYR A 514 1.25 -14.20 21.60
CA TYR A 514 -0.11 -14.48 22.03
C TYR A 514 -0.22 -15.62 23.06
N PHE A 515 0.81 -16.47 23.18
CA PHE A 515 0.84 -17.66 24.05
C PHE A 515 1.06 -17.41 25.54
#